data_AF-A0A6L5Z6I3-F1
#
_entry.id   AF-A0A6L5Z6I3-F1
#
_cell.length_a   1.000
_cell.length_b   1.000
_cell.length_c   1.000
_cell.angle_alpha   90.00
_cell.angle_beta   90.00
_cell.angle_gamma   90.00
#
_symmetry.space_group_name_H-M   'P 1'
#
loop_
_entity.id
_entity.type
_entity.pdbx_description
1 polymer ?
#
loop_
_entity_poly.entity_id
_entity_poly.type
_entity_poly.pdbx_seq_one_letter_code
_entity_poly.pdbx_strand_id
1 'polypeptide(L)'
;MRQIFRTLPVLLTVAACATPPVLQAPSQQPPVATTPFTYKANTPLVTRAYDINECELSGRGLPPNATQAEIADATAGTDPAQVASFVQRCLSNKGYTVTELPVCRQADFSRGTLVVRPNVQPPLDSIICLDPSQGGMLTTQPPASA
;
A
#
# COMPACT_ATOMS: atom_id res chain seq x y z
N MET A 1 71.69 -54.92 -10.95
CA MET A 1 71.86 -55.25 -9.52
C MET A 1 71.05 -54.25 -8.69
N ARG A 2 70.25 -54.76 -7.74
CA ARG A 2 69.92 -54.17 -6.40
C ARG A 2 69.43 -52.71 -6.37
N GLN A 3 68.16 -52.47 -6.00
CA GLN A 3 67.72 -52.06 -4.64
C GLN A 3 68.02 -50.56 -4.38
N ILE A 4 67.16 -49.68 -3.84
CA ILE A 4 66.18 -49.76 -2.75
C ILE A 4 65.31 -48.49 -2.81
N PHE A 5 64.03 -48.64 -2.46
CA PHE A 5 63.07 -47.59 -2.13
C PHE A 5 63.57 -46.62 -1.04
N ARG A 6 63.27 -45.32 -1.16
CA ARG A 6 62.93 -44.49 0.00
C ARG A 6 62.07 -43.29 -0.41
N THR A 7 60.80 -43.38 -0.05
CA THR A 7 59.79 -42.32 -0.03
C THR A 7 60.00 -41.40 1.18
N LEU A 8 59.74 -40.10 1.02
CA LEU A 8 59.16 -39.23 2.05
C LEU A 8 58.44 -38.03 1.38
N PRO A 9 57.39 -37.51 2.02
CA PRO A 9 56.21 -36.93 1.37
C PRO A 9 56.36 -35.43 1.11
N VAL A 10 55.87 -35.00 -0.06
CA VAL A 10 55.64 -33.58 -0.37
C VAL A 10 54.34 -33.15 0.32
N LEU A 11 54.46 -32.31 1.35
CA LEU A 11 53.37 -31.52 1.90
C LEU A 11 52.93 -30.50 0.84
N LEU A 12 51.89 -30.84 0.07
CA LEU A 12 51.14 -29.87 -0.73
C LEU A 12 50.22 -29.07 0.20
N THR A 13 50.61 -27.82 0.48
CA THR A 13 49.71 -26.82 1.05
C THR A 13 48.81 -26.29 -0.07
N VAL A 14 47.52 -26.63 0.01
CA VAL A 14 46.51 -26.16 -0.93
C VAL A 14 46.19 -24.70 -0.58
N ALA A 15 46.69 -23.77 -1.40
CA ALA A 15 46.19 -22.41 -1.45
C ALA A 15 44.78 -22.44 -2.05
N ALA A 16 43.76 -22.33 -1.20
CA ALA A 16 42.36 -22.26 -1.63
C ALA A 16 41.76 -20.90 -1.26
N CYS A 17 41.51 -20.11 -2.31
CA CYS A 17 40.52 -19.06 -2.44
C CYS A 17 40.41 -18.00 -1.33
N ALA A 18 41.17 -16.91 -1.50
CA ALA A 18 40.73 -15.61 -1.02
C ALA A 18 39.44 -15.22 -1.77
N THR A 19 38.30 -15.33 -1.10
CA THR A 19 37.05 -14.71 -1.55
C THR A 19 37.24 -13.19 -1.51
N PRO A 20 36.99 -12.46 -2.61
CA PRO A 20 36.99 -11.02 -2.56
C PRO A 20 35.88 -10.56 -1.60
N PRO A 21 36.12 -9.54 -0.76
CA PRO A 21 35.07 -8.99 0.09
C PRO A 21 33.96 -8.48 -0.82
N VAL A 22 32.78 -9.07 -0.67
CA VAL A 22 31.55 -8.56 -1.28
C VAL A 22 31.35 -7.18 -0.67
N LEU A 23 31.62 -6.13 -1.45
CA LEU A 23 31.13 -4.79 -1.19
C LEU A 23 29.63 -4.94 -0.95
N GLN A 24 29.19 -4.73 0.30
CA GLN A 24 27.79 -4.68 0.64
C GLN A 24 27.15 -3.64 -0.28
N ALA A 25 26.39 -4.12 -1.26
CA ALA A 25 25.52 -3.24 -2.02
C ALA A 25 24.68 -2.46 -1.01
N PRO A 26 24.52 -1.14 -1.17
CA PRO A 26 23.64 -0.37 -0.29
C PRO A 26 22.31 -1.11 -0.28
N SER A 27 21.88 -1.53 0.91
CA SER A 27 20.63 -2.25 1.10
C SER A 27 19.52 -1.41 0.47
N GLN A 28 19.10 -1.80 -0.73
CA GLN A 28 17.96 -1.19 -1.40
C GLN A 28 16.76 -1.57 -0.55
N GLN A 29 16.37 -0.65 0.33
CA GLN A 29 15.15 -0.77 1.10
C GLN A 29 14.03 -0.97 0.07
N PRO A 30 13.25 -2.06 0.13
CA PRO A 30 12.25 -2.33 -0.89
C PRO A 30 11.28 -1.14 -1.00
N PRO A 31 10.82 -0.80 -2.22
CA PRO A 31 9.91 0.31 -2.42
C PRO A 31 8.68 0.11 -1.52
N VAL A 32 8.31 1.17 -0.81
CA VAL A 32 7.10 1.15 0.02
C VAL A 32 5.92 1.24 -0.95
N ALA A 33 5.11 0.19 -1.00
CA ALA A 33 3.86 0.22 -1.76
C ALA A 33 2.97 1.33 -1.19
N THR A 34 2.47 2.21 -2.05
CA THR A 34 1.48 3.23 -1.69
C THR A 34 0.13 2.89 -2.31
N THR A 35 -0.94 3.41 -1.72
CA THR A 35 -2.29 3.29 -2.26
C THR A 35 -3.05 4.61 -2.07
N PRO A 36 -3.93 5.00 -3.01
CA PRO A 36 -4.77 6.18 -2.86
C PRO A 36 -5.66 6.09 -1.61
N PHE A 37 -5.82 7.22 -0.95
CA PHE A 37 -6.60 7.39 0.25
C PHE A 37 -7.43 8.66 0.17
N THR A 38 -8.76 8.48 0.25
CA THR A 38 -9.72 9.58 0.29
C THR A 38 -10.00 9.98 1.74
N TYR A 39 -9.64 11.20 2.09
CA TYR A 39 -9.71 11.74 3.44
C TYR A 39 -10.62 12.96 3.53
N LYS A 40 -11.41 13.02 4.61
CA LYS A 40 -12.09 14.23 5.06
C LYS A 40 -12.31 14.16 6.57
N ALA A 41 -11.82 15.17 7.27
CA ALA A 41 -11.93 15.26 8.71
C ALA A 41 -13.39 15.22 9.17
N ASN A 42 -13.65 14.62 10.34
CA ASN A 42 -14.94 14.62 11.03
C ASN A 42 -16.13 14.13 10.18
N THR A 43 -15.88 13.32 9.15
CA THR A 43 -16.94 12.81 8.26
C THR A 43 -17.28 11.37 8.63
N PRO A 44 -18.55 11.08 8.98
CA PRO A 44 -19.01 9.72 9.26
C PRO A 44 -18.81 8.77 8.07
N LEU A 45 -18.62 7.48 8.37
CA LEU A 45 -18.32 6.45 7.37
C LEU A 45 -19.45 6.34 6.34
N VAL A 46 -20.70 6.40 6.80
CA VAL A 46 -21.89 6.34 5.93
C VAL A 46 -21.95 7.55 5.00
N THR A 47 -21.70 8.76 5.50
CA THR A 47 -21.65 9.98 4.68
C THR A 47 -20.55 9.89 3.64
N ARG A 48 -19.37 9.39 4.02
CA ARG A 48 -18.25 9.18 3.09
C ARG A 48 -18.59 8.17 2.00
N ALA A 49 -19.18 7.04 2.37
CA ALA A 49 -19.61 6.03 1.41
C ALA A 49 -20.66 6.59 0.43
N TYR A 50 -21.61 7.39 0.93
CA TYR A 50 -22.59 8.08 0.10
C TYR A 50 -21.94 9.06 -0.89
N ASP A 51 -21.05 9.93 -0.41
CA ASP A 51 -20.36 10.91 -1.26
C ASP A 51 -19.52 10.24 -2.36
N ILE A 52 -18.79 9.18 -2.02
CA ILE A 52 -17.98 8.42 -2.99
C ILE A 52 -18.89 7.78 -4.04
N ASN A 53 -19.94 7.09 -3.60
CA ASN A 53 -20.88 6.42 -4.49
C ASN A 53 -21.59 7.42 -5.43
N GLU A 54 -22.02 8.57 -4.91
CA GLU A 54 -22.63 9.65 -5.70
C GLU A 54 -21.66 10.17 -6.77
N CYS A 55 -20.39 10.42 -6.41
CA CYS A 55 -19.37 10.84 -7.36
C CYS A 55 -19.06 9.77 -8.41
N GLU A 56 -19.03 8.50 -8.03
CA GLU A 56 -18.78 7.38 -8.95
C GLU A 56 -19.91 7.18 -9.94
N LEU A 57 -21.17 7.25 -9.50
CA LEU A 57 -22.34 7.19 -10.37
C LEU A 57 -22.38 8.41 -11.31
N SER A 58 -22.16 9.60 -10.78
CA SER A 58 -22.12 10.84 -11.57
C SER A 58 -21.01 10.81 -12.62
N GLY A 59 -19.84 10.25 -12.27
CA GLY A 59 -18.73 10.07 -13.21
C GLY A 59 -19.06 9.13 -14.38
N ARG A 60 -20.08 8.29 -14.23
CA ARG A 60 -20.64 7.41 -15.26
C ARG A 60 -21.90 7.98 -15.92
N GLY A 61 -22.32 9.20 -15.56
CA GLY A 61 -23.56 9.81 -16.05
C GLY A 61 -24.83 9.17 -15.51
N LEU A 62 -24.76 8.49 -14.36
CA LEU A 62 -25.87 7.74 -13.77
C LEU A 62 -26.54 8.49 -12.61
N PRO A 63 -27.86 8.34 -12.42
CA PRO A 63 -28.56 8.87 -11.25
C PRO A 63 -28.28 8.03 -9.99
N PRO A 64 -28.54 8.55 -8.77
CA PRO A 64 -28.28 7.86 -7.51
C PRO A 64 -29.03 6.53 -7.31
N ASN A 65 -30.12 6.32 -8.05
CA ASN A 65 -30.96 5.13 -8.01
C ASN A 65 -30.74 4.17 -9.19
N ALA A 66 -29.63 4.33 -9.93
CA ALA A 66 -29.28 3.43 -11.02
C ALA A 66 -29.20 1.97 -10.55
N THR A 67 -29.74 1.08 -11.36
CA THR A 67 -29.70 -0.37 -11.17
C THR A 67 -28.32 -0.93 -11.48
N GLN A 68 -28.06 -2.15 -11.00
CA GLN A 68 -26.79 -2.84 -11.28
C GLN A 68 -26.55 -3.05 -12.79
N ALA A 69 -27.62 -3.27 -13.56
CA ALA A 69 -27.53 -3.43 -15.01
C ALA A 69 -27.09 -2.12 -15.70
N GLU A 70 -27.67 -0.99 -15.30
CA GLU A 70 -27.29 0.34 -15.81
C GLU A 70 -25.85 0.70 -15.43
N ILE A 71 -25.42 0.36 -14.20
CA ILE A 71 -24.04 0.56 -13.75
C ILE A 71 -23.06 -0.27 -14.59
N ALA A 72 -23.39 -1.53 -14.85
CA ALA A 72 -22.55 -2.41 -15.66
C ALA A 72 -22.44 -1.92 -17.11
N ASP A 73 -23.55 -1.51 -17.72
CA ASP A 73 -23.60 -0.98 -19.09
C ASP A 73 -22.79 0.31 -19.23
N ALA A 74 -23.00 1.29 -18.33
CA ALA A 74 -22.22 2.52 -18.32
C ALA A 74 -20.73 2.24 -18.08
N THR A 75 -20.38 1.29 -17.22
CA THR A 75 -18.98 0.92 -16.97
C THR A 75 -18.32 0.30 -18.21
N ALA A 76 -19.05 -0.46 -19.02
CA ALA A 76 -18.52 -1.03 -20.27
C ALA A 76 -18.28 0.03 -21.35
N GLY A 77 -19.08 1.10 -21.37
CA GLY A 77 -19.01 2.17 -22.36
C GLY A 77 -18.15 3.39 -21.99
N THR A 78 -17.65 3.48 -20.75
CA THR A 78 -16.95 4.67 -20.25
C THR A 78 -15.47 4.41 -20.00
N ASP A 79 -14.61 5.35 -20.40
CA ASP A 79 -13.18 5.31 -20.12
C ASP A 79 -12.91 5.43 -18.59
N PRO A 80 -12.29 4.42 -17.95
CA PRO A 80 -11.97 4.45 -16.53
C PRO A 80 -11.13 5.66 -16.10
N ALA A 81 -10.24 6.16 -16.97
CA ALA A 81 -9.39 7.32 -16.65
C ALA A 81 -10.21 8.62 -16.58
N GLN A 82 -11.22 8.76 -17.43
CA GLN A 82 -12.14 9.90 -17.40
C GLN A 82 -13.02 9.86 -16.15
N VAL A 83 -13.54 8.67 -15.81
CA VAL A 83 -14.30 8.47 -14.57
C VAL A 83 -13.46 8.83 -13.35
N ALA A 84 -12.23 8.31 -13.25
CA ALA A 84 -11.35 8.59 -12.13
C ALA A 84 -11.06 10.10 -11.98
N SER A 85 -10.78 10.78 -13.09
CA SER A 85 -10.56 12.24 -13.11
C SER A 85 -11.80 13.02 -12.69
N PHE A 86 -13.00 12.58 -13.09
CA PHE A 86 -14.26 13.16 -12.64
C PHE A 86 -14.45 12.96 -11.14
N VAL A 87 -14.32 11.73 -10.66
CA VAL A 87 -14.50 11.36 -9.24
C VAL A 87 -13.55 12.17 -8.36
N GLN A 88 -12.28 12.29 -8.75
CA GLN A 88 -11.31 13.10 -8.00
C GLN A 88 -11.75 14.56 -7.88
N ARG A 89 -12.23 15.19 -8.96
CA ARG A 89 -12.75 16.57 -8.93
C ARG A 89 -14.03 16.68 -8.10
N CYS A 90 -14.96 15.73 -8.23
CA CYS A 90 -16.20 15.68 -7.47
C CYS A 90 -15.93 15.61 -5.96
N LEU A 91 -15.03 14.70 -5.56
CA LEU A 91 -14.60 14.54 -4.17
C LEU A 91 -13.89 15.81 -3.67
N SER A 92 -13.00 16.40 -4.47
CA SER A 92 -12.33 17.66 -4.12
C SER A 92 -13.33 18.80 -3.87
N ASN A 93 -14.35 18.94 -4.74
CA ASN A 93 -15.42 19.94 -4.56
C ASN A 93 -16.26 19.69 -3.30
N LYS A 94 -16.42 18.43 -2.89
CA LYS A 94 -17.05 18.04 -1.62
C LYS A 94 -16.12 18.22 -0.40
N GLY A 95 -14.90 18.71 -0.59
CA GLY A 95 -13.91 18.96 0.47
C GLY A 95 -13.08 17.74 0.88
N TYR A 96 -13.05 16.69 0.06
CA TYR A 96 -12.15 15.56 0.29
C TYR A 96 -10.76 15.86 -0.28
N THR A 97 -9.76 15.29 0.39
CA THR A 97 -8.38 15.20 -0.10
C THR A 97 -8.11 13.77 -0.55
N VAL A 98 -7.58 13.59 -1.75
CA VAL A 98 -7.06 12.30 -2.22
C VAL A 98 -5.53 12.36 -2.13
N THR A 99 -4.95 11.53 -1.28
CA THR A 99 -3.50 11.43 -1.10
C THR A 99 -3.04 9.99 -1.25
N GLU A 100 -1.75 9.76 -1.42
CA GLU A 100 -1.18 8.41 -1.30
C GLU A 100 -0.72 8.15 0.13
N LEU A 101 -1.04 6.97 0.66
CA LEU A 101 -0.52 6.49 1.94
C LEU A 101 0.18 5.14 1.75
N PRO A 102 1.21 4.83 2.56
CA PRO A 102 1.91 3.56 2.47
C PRO A 102 0.99 2.40 2.90
N VAL A 103 1.19 1.23 2.30
CA VAL A 103 0.58 -0.03 2.73
C VAL A 103 1.38 -0.61 3.89
N CYS A 104 0.69 -1.12 4.92
CA CYS A 104 1.32 -1.62 6.13
C CYS A 104 2.22 -2.82 5.87
N ARG A 105 3.44 -2.79 6.43
CA ARG A 105 4.35 -3.94 6.50
C ARG A 105 4.31 -4.54 7.90
N GLN A 106 4.80 -5.76 8.04
CA GLN A 106 4.87 -6.44 9.34
C GLN A 106 5.59 -5.62 10.42
N ALA A 107 6.65 -4.91 10.03
CA ALA A 107 7.43 -4.05 10.94
C ALA A 107 6.68 -2.80 11.41
N ASP A 108 5.61 -2.38 10.73
CA ASP A 108 4.88 -1.17 11.08
C ASP A 108 3.95 -1.39 12.28
N PHE A 109 3.41 -2.60 12.47
CA PHE A 109 2.42 -2.91 13.52
C PHE A 109 2.92 -2.70 14.96
N SER A 110 4.23 -2.59 15.18
CA SER A 110 4.79 -2.22 16.50
C SER A 110 4.74 -0.71 16.78
N ARG A 111 4.39 0.11 15.79
CA ARG A 111 4.46 1.59 15.84
C ARG A 111 3.12 2.26 16.11
N GLY A 112 2.03 1.52 16.21
CA GLY A 112 0.69 2.09 16.36
C GLY A 112 -0.39 1.07 16.67
N THR A 113 -1.63 1.52 16.61
CA THR A 113 -2.83 0.70 16.81
C THR A 113 -3.61 0.58 15.51
N LEU A 114 -4.02 -0.64 15.17
CA LEU A 114 -4.86 -0.91 14.01
C LEU A 114 -6.30 -0.50 14.34
N VAL A 115 -6.84 0.40 13.53
CA VAL A 115 -8.24 0.84 13.60
C VAL A 115 -8.95 0.33 12.36
N VAL A 116 -9.97 -0.51 12.54
CA VAL A 116 -10.72 -1.13 11.45
C VAL A 116 -12.06 -0.42 11.27
N ARG A 117 -12.36 0.02 10.04
CA ARG A 117 -13.62 0.69 9.66
C ARG A 117 -14.11 1.72 10.70
N PRO A 118 -13.30 2.72 11.07
CA PRO A 118 -13.73 3.70 12.05
C PRO A 118 -14.89 4.53 11.48
N ASN A 119 -15.86 4.88 12.34
CA ASN A 119 -16.96 5.77 11.92
C ASN A 119 -16.41 7.11 11.42
N VAL A 120 -15.42 7.69 12.10
CA VAL A 120 -14.71 8.89 11.65
C VAL A 120 -13.23 8.55 11.44
N GLN A 121 -12.65 9.04 10.35
CA GLN A 121 -11.22 8.79 10.10
C GLN A 121 -10.35 9.48 11.17
N PRO A 122 -9.28 8.82 11.64
CA PRO A 122 -8.21 9.46 12.40
C PRO A 122 -7.65 10.70 11.69
N PRO A 123 -7.03 11.64 12.41
CA PRO A 123 -6.27 12.73 11.79
C PRO A 123 -5.30 12.20 10.74
N LEU A 124 -5.22 12.85 9.56
CA LEU A 124 -4.43 12.35 8.44
C LEU A 124 -2.95 12.14 8.79
N ASP A 125 -2.40 13.04 9.61
CA ASP A 125 -1.03 13.04 10.12
C ASP A 125 -0.76 11.95 11.17
N SER A 126 -1.80 11.36 11.76
CA SER A 126 -1.68 10.22 12.68
C SER A 126 -1.63 8.86 11.99
N ILE A 127 -1.91 8.80 10.68
CA ILE A 127 -1.98 7.54 9.92
C ILE A 127 -0.58 7.14 9.49
N ILE A 128 -0.13 5.99 9.97
CA ILE A 128 1.18 5.42 9.63
C ILE A 128 1.10 4.74 8.27
N CYS A 129 0.08 3.90 8.06
CA CYS A 129 -0.11 3.09 6.88
C CYS A 129 -1.55 2.54 6.79
N LEU A 130 -1.91 2.02 5.62
CA LEU A 130 -3.18 1.36 5.34
C LEU A 130 -3.02 -0.15 5.31
N ASP A 131 -3.94 -0.87 5.94
CA ASP A 131 -4.02 -2.31 5.91
C ASP A 131 -5.22 -2.74 5.03
N PRO A 132 -5.01 -3.00 3.73
CA PRO A 132 -6.09 -3.40 2.83
C PRO A 132 -6.63 -4.80 3.15
N SER A 133 -5.87 -5.65 3.85
CA SER A 133 -6.30 -7.02 4.18
C SER A 133 -7.44 -7.01 5.22
N GLN A 134 -7.39 -6.06 6.15
CA GLN A 134 -8.43 -5.88 7.17
C GLN A 134 -9.38 -4.71 6.89
N GLY A 135 -9.11 -3.91 5.85
CA GLY A 135 -9.82 -2.66 5.60
C GLY A 135 -9.62 -1.65 6.73
N GLY A 136 -8.39 -1.59 7.25
CA GLY A 136 -8.01 -0.82 8.43
C GLY A 136 -6.87 0.15 8.18
N MET A 137 -6.54 0.88 9.24
CA MET A 137 -5.52 1.94 9.23
C MET A 137 -4.69 1.77 10.49
N LEU A 138 -3.37 1.74 10.35
CA LEU A 138 -2.49 1.78 11.52
C LEU A 138 -2.24 3.24 11.91
N THR A 139 -2.46 3.56 13.18
CA THR A 139 -2.50 4.95 13.65
C THR A 139 -1.66 5.14 14.92
N THR A 140 -1.09 6.33 15.11
CA THR A 140 -0.49 6.75 16.40
C THR A 140 -1.53 7.37 17.34
N GLN A 141 -2.67 7.79 16.81
CA GLN A 141 -3.76 8.41 17.57
C GLN A 141 -5.11 7.82 17.13
N PRO A 142 -5.99 7.43 18.06
CA PRO A 142 -7.33 6.97 17.72
C PRO A 142 -8.16 8.10 17.10
N PRO A 143 -9.23 7.75 16.36
CA PRO A 143 -10.14 8.75 15.81
C PRO A 143 -10.77 9.59 16.93
N ALA A 144 -11.01 10.87 16.65
CA ALA A 144 -11.75 11.73 17.56
C ALA A 144 -13.13 11.12 17.84
N SER A 145 -13.57 11.17 19.10
CA SER A 145 -14.94 10.82 19.45
C SER A 145 -15.88 11.79 18.73
N ALA A 146 -16.73 11.24 17.86
CA ALA A 146 -17.74 11.98 17.12
C ALA A 146 -18.99 12.19 17.99
#